data_AF-A0A1V6MHV8-F1
#
_entry.id   AF-A0A1V6MHV8-F1
#
_cell.length_a   1.000
_cell.length_b   1.000
_cell.length_c   1.000
_cell.angle_alpha   90.00
_cell.angle_beta   90.00
_cell.angle_gamma   90.00
#
_symmetry.space_group_name_H-M   'P 1'
#
loop_
_entity.id
_entity.type
_entity.pdbx_description
1 polymer ?
#
loop_
_entity_poly.entity_id
_entity_poly.type
_entity_poly.pdbx_seq_one_letter_code
_entity_poly.pdbx_strand_id
1 'polypeptide(L)'
;MAVEAEVLNELHRLRTRMPQLTGALAASADGLVLAQDMPGVQPEGLAALTAAALGVGHRMVDLTARGEFCELLVRGAGGYVATYAAGPSAVLTLLADGHANVGRLHLEGRRSGAHIAGLMAARHTPGPASPAHAYPAVPPVPPAPRDRPLSALPTRIPRQYRPQRGPDHGG
;
A
#
# COMPACT_ATOMS: atom_id res chain seq x y z
N MET A 1 -10.56 21.49 -8.98
CA MET A 1 -11.19 22.34 -7.95
C MET A 1 -12.48 21.75 -7.40
N ALA A 2 -13.54 21.50 -8.20
CA ALA A 2 -14.79 20.94 -7.65
C ALA A 2 -14.61 19.56 -6.98
N VAL A 3 -13.94 18.63 -7.66
CA VAL A 3 -13.77 17.27 -7.15
C VAL A 3 -12.88 17.20 -5.92
N GLU A 4 -11.81 18.00 -5.86
CA GLU A 4 -10.97 18.13 -4.66
C GLU A 4 -11.79 18.56 -3.44
N ALA A 5 -12.67 19.56 -3.60
CA ALA A 5 -13.56 20.01 -2.53
C ALA A 5 -14.56 18.92 -2.12
N GLU A 6 -15.11 18.15 -3.06
CA GLU A 6 -16.02 17.02 -2.76
C GLU A 6 -15.31 15.89 -2.02
N VAL A 7 -14.08 15.55 -2.43
CA VAL A 7 -13.26 14.54 -1.74
C VAL A 7 -12.91 15.03 -0.34
N LEU A 8 -12.47 16.29 -0.19
CA LEU A 8 -12.17 16.87 1.12
C LEU A 8 -13.41 16.87 2.03
N ASN A 9 -14.59 17.20 1.50
CA ASN A 9 -15.84 17.11 2.24
C ASN A 9 -16.15 15.68 2.71
N GLU A 10 -15.86 14.66 1.88
CA GLU A 10 -16.00 13.27 2.30
C GLU A 10 -15.00 12.90 3.41
N LEU A 11 -13.76 13.37 3.36
CA LEU A 11 -12.77 13.16 4.43
C LEU A 11 -13.25 13.77 5.76
N HIS A 12 -13.78 15.00 5.73
CA HIS A 12 -14.36 15.63 6.92
C HIS A 12 -15.55 14.83 7.47
N ARG A 13 -16.47 14.39 6.59
CA ARG A 13 -17.61 13.57 7.00
C ARG A 13 -17.17 12.24 7.61
N LEU A 14 -16.15 11.61 7.05
CA LEU A 14 -15.58 10.38 7.57
C LEU A 14 -15.02 10.57 9.00
N ARG A 15 -14.27 11.65 9.25
CA ARG A 15 -13.77 11.95 10.60
C ARG A 15 -14.88 12.25 11.61
N THR A 16 -15.97 12.87 11.17
CA THR A 16 -17.17 13.04 12.02
C THR A 16 -17.81 11.69 12.35
N ARG A 17 -17.85 10.74 11.39
CA ARG A 17 -18.37 9.38 11.62
C ARG A 17 -17.42 8.52 12.45
N MET A 18 -16.12 8.80 12.48
CA MET A 18 -15.14 8.04 13.23
C MET A 18 -14.12 8.96 13.94
N PRO A 19 -14.45 9.44 15.16
CA PRO A 19 -13.61 10.38 15.90
C PRO A 19 -12.21 9.86 16.27
N GLN A 20 -11.98 8.54 16.25
CA GLN A 20 -10.67 7.92 16.47
C GLN A 20 -9.70 8.10 15.29
N LEU A 21 -10.16 8.69 14.18
CA LEU A 21 -9.30 9.04 13.06
C LEU A 21 -8.49 10.29 13.37
N THR A 22 -7.17 10.10 13.43
CA THR A 22 -6.19 11.17 13.63
C THR A 22 -5.81 11.84 12.31
N GLY A 23 -6.09 11.21 11.17
CA GLY A 23 -5.89 11.81 9.86
C GLY A 23 -6.51 11.00 8.72
N ALA A 24 -6.75 11.66 7.59
CA ALA A 24 -7.25 11.06 6.37
C ALA A 24 -6.58 11.67 5.13
N LEU A 25 -6.30 10.83 4.14
CA LEU A 25 -5.67 11.18 2.87
C LEU A 25 -6.45 10.56 1.72
N ALA A 26 -6.77 11.34 0.71
CA ALA A 26 -7.07 10.81 -0.61
C ALA A 26 -5.88 11.14 -1.53
N ALA A 27 -5.36 10.14 -2.22
CA ALA A 27 -4.27 10.29 -3.17
C ALA A 27 -4.58 9.54 -4.47
N SER A 28 -3.87 9.87 -5.56
CA SER A 28 -3.88 9.07 -6.77
C SER A 28 -3.11 7.77 -6.56
N ALA A 29 -3.33 6.79 -7.44
CA ALA A 29 -2.55 5.54 -7.44
C ALA A 29 -1.04 5.79 -7.64
N ASP A 30 -0.66 6.92 -8.26
CA ASP A 30 0.73 7.33 -8.50
C ASP A 30 1.35 8.12 -7.33
N GLY A 31 0.60 8.34 -6.24
CA GLY A 31 1.11 9.02 -5.04
C GLY A 31 0.99 10.54 -5.06
N LEU A 32 0.08 11.10 -5.87
CA LEU A 32 -0.23 12.53 -5.85
C LEU A 32 -1.39 12.81 -4.89
N VAL A 33 -1.26 13.84 -4.05
CA VAL A 33 -2.32 14.21 -3.10
C VAL A 33 -3.53 14.77 -3.86
N LEU A 34 -4.72 14.23 -3.55
CA LEU A 34 -6.01 14.71 -4.06
C LEU A 34 -6.72 15.61 -3.05
N ALA A 35 -6.72 15.20 -1.78
CA ALA A 35 -7.23 15.95 -0.64
C ALA A 35 -6.66 15.35 0.66
N GLN A 36 -6.56 16.15 1.71
CA GLN A 36 -6.04 15.70 3.00
C GLN A 36 -6.74 16.40 4.15
N ASP A 37 -6.88 15.67 5.26
CA ASP A 37 -7.19 16.21 6.58
C ASP A 37 -6.35 15.45 7.61
N MET A 38 -5.09 15.84 7.75
CA MET A 38 -4.13 15.24 8.68
C MET A 38 -3.23 16.30 9.36
N PRO A 39 -3.46 16.62 10.64
CA PRO A 39 -2.54 17.48 11.37
C PRO A 39 -1.22 16.76 11.67
N GLY A 40 -0.09 17.40 11.37
CA GLY A 40 1.25 16.95 11.81
C GLY A 40 1.91 15.85 10.96
N VAL A 41 1.33 15.48 9.82
CA VAL A 41 1.91 14.53 8.86
C VAL A 41 2.08 15.21 7.51
N GLN A 42 3.21 15.00 6.83
CA GLN A 42 3.39 15.51 5.47
C GLN A 42 2.61 14.66 4.47
N PRO A 43 1.57 15.21 3.81
CA PRO A 43 0.66 14.43 2.98
C PRO A 43 1.36 13.88 1.72
N GLU A 44 2.31 14.60 1.14
CA GLU A 44 3.05 14.17 -0.06
C GLU A 44 3.90 12.93 0.23
N GLY A 45 4.59 12.92 1.38
CA GLY A 45 5.40 11.78 1.81
C GLY A 45 4.53 10.54 2.08
N LEU A 46 3.37 10.72 2.73
CA LEU A 46 2.43 9.63 2.97
C LEU A 46 1.82 9.11 1.66
N ALA A 47 1.46 10.00 0.73
CA ALA A 47 0.92 9.60 -0.58
C ALA A 47 1.91 8.74 -1.37
N ALA A 48 3.18 9.14 -1.43
CA ALA A 48 4.24 8.39 -2.11
C ALA A 48 4.47 7.01 -1.46
N LEU A 49 4.52 6.94 -0.12
CA LEU A 49 4.67 5.67 0.60
C LEU A 49 3.45 4.76 0.40
N THR A 50 2.24 5.32 0.39
CA THR A 50 1.02 4.57 0.08
C THR A 50 1.08 3.99 -1.32
N ALA A 51 1.47 4.77 -2.35
CA ALA A 51 1.60 4.28 -3.72
C ALA A 51 2.62 3.13 -3.82
N ALA A 52 3.77 3.25 -3.15
CA ALA A 52 4.75 2.17 -3.08
C ALA A 52 4.19 0.92 -2.39
N ALA A 53 3.48 1.09 -1.26
CA ALA A 53 2.85 0.00 -0.52
C ALA A 53 1.75 -0.71 -1.32
N LEU A 54 0.96 0.03 -2.10
CA LEU A 54 -0.02 -0.54 -3.03
C LEU A 54 0.66 -1.41 -4.08
N GLY A 55 1.75 -0.94 -4.69
CA GLY A 55 2.50 -1.74 -5.66
C GLY A 55 3.00 -3.07 -5.09
N VAL A 56 3.47 -3.04 -3.84
CA VAL A 56 3.83 -4.27 -3.09
C VAL A 56 2.61 -5.14 -2.81
N GLY A 57 1.50 -4.56 -2.35
CA GLY A 57 0.26 -5.25 -2.05
C GLY A 57 -0.34 -5.96 -3.25
N HIS A 58 -0.47 -5.27 -4.39
CA HIS A 58 -0.90 -5.86 -5.66
C HIS A 58 -0.05 -7.08 -6.03
N ARG A 59 1.28 -6.91 -6.00
CA ARG A 59 2.20 -8.01 -6.32
C ARG A 59 2.05 -9.19 -5.37
N MET A 60 1.84 -8.96 -4.08
CA MET A 60 1.60 -10.02 -3.10
C MET A 60 0.32 -10.79 -3.40
N VAL A 61 -0.78 -10.09 -3.68
CA VAL A 61 -2.08 -10.70 -3.98
C VAL A 61 -2.00 -11.51 -5.28
N ASP A 62 -1.34 -10.98 -6.30
CA ASP A 62 -1.10 -11.66 -7.58
C ASP A 62 -0.30 -12.96 -7.37
N LEU A 63 0.85 -12.86 -6.68
CA LEU A 63 1.74 -14.01 -6.43
C LEU A 63 1.08 -15.10 -5.59
N THR A 64 0.13 -14.74 -4.74
CA THR A 64 -0.56 -15.69 -3.84
C THR A 64 -1.92 -16.15 -4.37
N ALA A 65 -2.29 -15.72 -5.58
CA ALA A 65 -3.57 -15.99 -6.23
C ALA A 65 -4.78 -15.66 -5.34
N ARG A 66 -4.77 -14.47 -4.73
CA ARG A 66 -5.83 -14.00 -3.79
C ARG A 66 -6.84 -13.04 -4.41
N GLY A 67 -6.77 -12.83 -5.72
CA GLY A 67 -7.72 -11.98 -6.45
C GLY A 67 -7.20 -10.55 -6.59
N GLU A 68 -8.05 -9.57 -6.32
CA GLU A 68 -7.69 -8.16 -6.39
C GLU A 68 -7.25 -7.62 -5.01
N PHE A 69 -6.38 -6.62 -5.02
CA PHE A 69 -6.04 -5.89 -3.81
C PHE A 69 -7.25 -5.09 -3.32
N CYS A 70 -7.69 -5.34 -2.09
CA CYS A 70 -8.80 -4.61 -1.47
C CYS A 70 -8.29 -3.51 -0.54
N GLU A 71 -7.46 -3.89 0.43
CA GLU A 71 -7.03 -3.02 1.52
C GLU A 71 -5.71 -3.51 2.16
N LEU A 72 -5.01 -2.58 2.81
CA LEU A 72 -3.80 -2.82 3.59
C LEU A 72 -3.98 -2.20 4.97
N LEU A 73 -3.67 -2.96 6.03
CA LEU A 73 -3.67 -2.45 7.40
C LEU A 73 -2.29 -2.65 8.03
N VAL A 74 -1.70 -1.57 8.51
CA VAL A 74 -0.43 -1.56 9.26
C VAL A 74 -0.74 -1.15 10.70
N ARG A 75 -0.32 -1.98 11.65
CA ARG A 75 -0.40 -1.66 13.08
C ARG A 75 0.97 -1.22 13.58
N GLY A 76 1.05 -0.01 14.12
CA GLY A 76 2.20 0.49 14.88
C GLY A 76 1.89 0.54 16.38
N ALA A 77 2.91 0.85 17.18
CA ALA A 77 2.73 1.05 18.62
C ALA A 77 1.76 2.21 18.95
N GLY A 78 1.70 3.22 18.08
CA GLY A 78 0.85 4.41 18.26
C GLY A 78 -0.55 4.31 17.65
N GLY A 79 -0.88 3.25 16.91
CA GLY A 79 -2.16 3.16 16.20
C GLY A 79 -2.08 2.40 14.88
N TYR A 80 -2.96 2.78 13.96
CA TYR A 80 -3.19 2.09 12.70
C TYR A 80 -3.01 3.03 11.50
N VAL A 81 -2.43 2.50 10.43
CA VAL A 81 -2.49 3.07 9.08
C VAL A 81 -3.26 2.11 8.22
N ALA A 82 -4.39 2.53 7.66
CA ALA A 82 -5.26 1.70 6.84
C ALA A 82 -5.43 2.33 5.46
N THR A 83 -5.18 1.57 4.42
CA THR A 83 -5.24 2.00 3.02
C THR A 83 -6.29 1.18 2.29
N TYR A 84 -7.22 1.84 1.63
CA TYR A 84 -8.34 1.24 0.92
C TYR A 84 -8.31 1.68 -0.55
N ALA A 85 -8.52 0.72 -1.47
CA ALA A 85 -8.72 1.06 -2.87
C ALA A 85 -9.96 1.98 -3.03
N ALA A 86 -9.82 3.08 -3.77
CA ALA A 86 -10.89 4.03 -4.05
C ALA A 86 -11.10 4.15 -5.58
N GLY A 87 -11.32 3.00 -6.21
CA GLY A 87 -11.40 2.87 -7.67
C GLY A 87 -10.01 2.72 -8.32
N PRO A 88 -9.93 2.79 -9.66
CA PRO A 88 -8.71 2.47 -10.41
C PRO A 88 -7.62 3.55 -10.35
N SER A 89 -7.96 4.75 -9.88
CA SER A 89 -7.07 5.91 -9.99
C SER A 89 -6.90 6.67 -8.68
N ALA A 90 -7.47 6.16 -7.58
CA ALA A 90 -7.39 6.81 -6.28
C ALA A 90 -7.33 5.79 -5.14
N VAL A 91 -6.80 6.25 -4.02
CA VAL A 91 -6.63 5.49 -2.78
C VAL A 91 -7.01 6.37 -1.60
N LEU A 92 -7.65 5.78 -0.59
CA LEU A 92 -7.94 6.40 0.70
C LEU A 92 -7.01 5.81 1.76
N THR A 93 -6.20 6.65 2.42
CA THR A 93 -5.38 6.27 3.57
C THR A 93 -5.90 6.95 4.83
N LEU A 94 -6.08 6.16 5.89
CA LEU A 94 -6.59 6.59 7.18
C LEU A 94 -5.56 6.34 8.27
N LEU A 95 -5.41 7.31 9.16
CA LEU A 95 -4.62 7.21 10.38
C LEU A 95 -5.59 7.15 11.56
N ALA A 96 -5.42 6.16 12.43
CA ALA A 96 -6.27 5.97 13.59
C ALA A 96 -5.43 5.70 14.84
N ASP A 97 -5.92 6.13 16.00
CA ASP A 97 -5.27 5.82 17.28
C ASP A 97 -5.34 4.31 17.64
N GLY A 98 -4.57 3.89 18.64
CA GLY A 98 -4.51 2.49 19.09
C GLY A 98 -5.80 1.91 19.68
N HIS A 99 -6.80 2.74 19.95
CA HIS A 99 -8.09 2.37 20.56
C HIS A 99 -9.20 2.27 19.49
N ALA A 100 -8.86 2.56 18.21
CA ALA A 100 -9.77 2.47 17.10
C ALA A 100 -10.36 1.05 16.96
N ASN A 101 -11.68 0.98 16.79
CA ASN A 101 -12.34 -0.27 16.43
C ASN A 101 -12.01 -0.61 14.97
N VAL A 102 -11.16 -1.62 14.75
CA VAL A 102 -10.71 -2.03 13.42
C VAL A 102 -11.86 -2.46 12.51
N GLY A 103 -12.88 -3.13 13.05
CA GLY A 103 -14.08 -3.49 12.28
C GLY A 103 -14.81 -2.25 11.75
N ARG A 104 -14.97 -1.21 12.60
CA ARG A 104 -15.55 0.08 12.20
C ARG A 104 -14.65 0.82 11.22
N LEU A 105 -13.32 0.76 11.40
CA LEU A 105 -12.34 1.36 10.48
C LEU A 105 -12.52 0.80 9.06
N HIS A 106 -12.62 -0.52 8.91
CA HIS A 106 -12.89 -1.15 7.61
C HIS A 106 -14.26 -0.79 7.06
N LEU A 107 -15.32 -0.79 7.88
CA LEU A 107 -16.66 -0.44 7.43
C LEU A 107 -16.71 0.98 6.85
N GLU A 108 -16.22 1.96 7.60
CA GLU A 108 -16.24 3.36 7.18
C GLU A 108 -15.21 3.64 6.07
N GLY A 109 -14.02 3.04 6.15
CA GLY A 109 -12.98 3.18 5.13
C GLY A 109 -13.43 2.67 3.77
N ARG A 110 -14.04 1.48 3.70
CA ARG A 110 -14.58 0.92 2.44
C ARG A 110 -15.73 1.78 1.90
N ARG A 111 -16.62 2.24 2.77
CA ARG A 111 -17.75 3.11 2.38
C ARG A 111 -17.26 4.42 1.78
N SER A 112 -16.32 5.11 2.45
CA SER A 112 -15.74 6.35 1.95
C SER A 112 -14.90 6.14 0.70
N GLY A 113 -14.12 5.05 0.63
CA GLY A 113 -13.35 4.68 -0.56
C GLY A 113 -14.25 4.50 -1.79
N ALA A 114 -15.38 3.79 -1.64
CA ALA A 114 -16.36 3.63 -2.72
C ALA A 114 -17.01 4.96 -3.12
N HIS A 115 -17.31 5.84 -2.16
CA HIS A 115 -17.85 7.18 -2.46
C HIS A 115 -16.84 8.03 -3.24
N ILE A 116 -15.57 8.06 -2.80
CA ILE A 116 -14.49 8.75 -3.51
C ILE A 116 -14.31 8.17 -4.92
N ALA A 117 -14.37 6.85 -5.09
CA ALA A 117 -14.34 6.22 -6.40
C ALA A 117 -15.43 6.75 -7.34
N GLY A 118 -16.66 6.96 -6.82
CA GLY A 118 -17.77 7.56 -7.57
C GLY A 118 -17.47 9.00 -8.02
N LEU A 119 -16.96 9.84 -7.12
CA LEU A 119 -16.52 11.20 -7.44
C LEU A 119 -15.40 11.21 -8.51
N MET A 120 -14.49 10.24 -8.41
CA MET A 120 -13.39 10.02 -9.34
C MET A 120 -13.82 9.41 -10.68
N ALA A 121 -14.96 8.74 -10.76
CA ALA A 121 -15.49 8.20 -12.02
C ALA A 121 -16.27 9.27 -12.79
N ALA A 122 -17.00 10.15 -12.10
CA ALA A 122 -17.76 11.24 -12.72
C ALA A 122 -16.90 12.22 -13.54
N ARG A 123 -15.58 12.31 -13.26
CA ARG A 123 -14.61 13.09 -14.06
C ARG A 123 -14.16 12.40 -15.35
N HIS A 124 -14.27 11.08 -15.42
CA HIS A 124 -13.87 10.26 -16.55
C HIS A 124 -15.13 9.67 -17.19
N THR A 125 -15.67 10.31 -18.24
CA THR A 125 -16.56 9.59 -19.16
C THR A 125 -15.79 8.34 -19.59
N PRO A 126 -16.32 7.11 -19.43
CA PRO A 126 -15.56 5.92 -19.78
C PRO A 126 -15.39 5.91 -21.30
N GLY A 127 -14.25 6.42 -21.78
CA GLY A 127 -13.69 6.01 -23.06
C GLY A 127 -13.44 4.49 -22.99
N PRO A 128 -13.53 3.76 -24.12
CA PRO A 128 -13.44 2.31 -24.14
C PRO A 128 -12.25 1.87 -23.30
N ALA A 129 -12.52 1.02 -22.30
CA ALA A 129 -11.59 0.62 -21.26
C ALA A 129 -10.21 0.37 -21.85
N SER A 130 -9.30 1.33 -21.64
CA SER A 130 -7.90 1.14 -21.98
C SER A 130 -7.37 0.11 -21.00
N PRO A 131 -6.78 -1.01 -21.45
CA PRO A 131 -6.20 -2.00 -20.55
C PRO A 131 -4.93 -1.41 -19.92
N ALA A 132 -5.09 -0.59 -18.88
CA ALA A 132 -4.02 -0.04 -18.07
C ALA A 132 -4.40 -0.34 -16.61
N HIS A 133 -3.74 -1.22 -15.86
CA HIS A 133 -2.30 -1.42 -15.74
C HIS A 133 -1.96 -2.90 -15.57
N ALA A 134 -2.00 -3.66 -16.67
CA ALA A 134 -1.28 -4.93 -16.68
C ALA A 134 0.21 -4.57 -16.63
N TYR A 135 0.82 -4.69 -15.44
CA TYR A 135 2.28 -4.89 -15.38
C TYR A 135 2.63 -5.94 -16.43
N PRO A 136 3.72 -5.78 -17.22
CA PRO A 136 4.08 -6.79 -18.19
C PRO A 136 4.17 -8.12 -17.45
N ALA A 137 3.31 -9.07 -17.85
CA ALA A 137 3.32 -10.39 -17.26
C ALA A 137 4.74 -10.91 -17.38
N VAL A 138 5.42 -11.11 -16.25
CA VAL A 138 6.70 -11.80 -16.25
C VAL A 138 6.40 -13.14 -16.92
N PRO A 139 7.05 -13.49 -18.04
CA PRO A 139 6.76 -14.74 -18.72
C PRO A 139 6.87 -15.88 -17.70
N PRO A 140 5.95 -16.86 -17.72
CA PRO A 140 5.99 -17.95 -16.76
C PRO A 140 7.39 -18.55 -16.79
N VAL A 141 8.07 -18.55 -15.65
CA VAL A 141 9.36 -19.20 -15.51
C VAL A 141 9.16 -20.64 -15.97
N PRO A 142 9.85 -21.12 -17.02
CA PRO A 142 9.67 -22.47 -17.50
C PRO A 142 9.94 -23.43 -16.33
N PRO A 143 9.15 -24.51 -16.20
CA PRO A 143 9.35 -25.46 -15.12
C PRO A 143 10.80 -25.94 -15.16
N ALA A 144 11.48 -25.88 -14.02
CA ALA A 144 12.83 -26.40 -13.91
C ALA A 144 12.83 -27.87 -14.39
N PRO A 145 13.81 -28.27 -15.24
CA PRO A 145 13.87 -29.65 -15.72
C PRO A 145 13.91 -30.61 -14.53
N ARG A 146 12.96 -31.55 -14.50
CA ARG A 146 12.70 -32.45 -13.37
C ARG A 146 13.77 -33.52 -13.16
N ASP A 147 14.78 -33.57 -14.03
CA ASP A 147 15.77 -34.66 -14.09
C ASP A 147 17.21 -34.23 -13.78
N ARG A 148 17.42 -33.15 -13.00
CA ARG A 148 18.77 -32.89 -12.48
C ARG A 148 19.02 -33.81 -11.27
N PRO A 149 20.04 -34.68 -11.30
CA PRO A 149 20.44 -35.43 -10.12
C PRO A 149 20.79 -34.45 -8.99
N LEU A 150 20.36 -34.78 -7.76
CA LEU A 150 20.51 -33.96 -6.55
C LEU A 150 21.98 -33.66 -6.16
N SER A 151 22.96 -34.15 -6.91
CA SER A 151 24.39 -34.09 -6.61
C SER A 151 25.08 -32.77 -6.96
N ALA A 152 24.36 -31.78 -7.51
CA ALA A 152 24.93 -30.50 -7.92
C ALA A 152 24.27 -29.29 -7.23
N LEU A 153 23.95 -29.39 -5.95
CA LEU A 153 23.72 -28.19 -5.14
C LEU A 153 25.05 -27.44 -5.02
N PRO A 154 25.18 -26.18 -5.50
CA PRO A 154 26.36 -25.38 -5.22
C PRO A 154 26.35 -25.07 -3.73
N THR A 155 27.11 -25.85 -2.95
CA THR A 155 27.44 -25.52 -1.58
C THR A 155 28.32 -24.28 -1.61
N ARG A 156 27.70 -23.10 -1.54
CA ARG A 156 28.40 -21.89 -1.11
C ARG A 156 28.78 -22.11 0.35
N ILE A 157 29.95 -22.71 0.56
CA ILE A 157 30.60 -22.69 1.87
C ILE A 157 30.93 -21.21 2.15
N PRO A 158 30.38 -20.60 3.21
CA PRO A 158 30.78 -19.26 3.60
C PRO A 158 32.30 -19.28 3.84
N ARG A 159 33.04 -18.38 3.19
CA ARG A 159 34.46 -18.17 3.50
C ARG A 159 34.57 -17.98 5.00
N GLN A 160 35.27 -18.92 5.66
CA GLN A 160 35.54 -18.86 7.08
C GLN A 160 36.15 -17.50 7.40
N TYR A 161 35.44 -16.70 8.18
CA TYR A 161 35.98 -15.49 8.77
C TYR A 161 37.12 -15.90 9.70
N ARG A 162 38.36 -15.66 9.29
CA ARG A 162 39.55 -15.86 10.13
C ARG A 162 39.70 -14.60 10.98
N PRO A 163 39.49 -14.67 12.31
CA PRO A 163 39.73 -13.52 13.16
C PRO A 163 41.24 -13.23 13.15
N GLN A 164 41.60 -12.04 12.70
CA GLN A 164 42.95 -11.51 12.81
C GLN A 164 43.23 -11.31 14.31
N ARG A 165 44.11 -12.14 14.88
CA ARG A 165 44.68 -11.84 16.21
C ARG A 165 45.43 -10.52 16.08
N GLY A 166 44.98 -9.52 16.84
CA GLY A 166 45.74 -8.29 17.05
C GLY A 166 47.12 -8.61 17.66
N PRO A 167 48.12 -7.76 17.43
CA PRO A 167 49.45 -7.98 17.99
C PRO A 167 49.41 -7.77 19.50
N ASP A 168 49.91 -8.75 20.24
CA ASP A 168 50.20 -8.66 21.67
C ASP A 168 51.12 -7.46 21.93
N HIS A 169 50.73 -6.62 22.89
CA HIS A 169 51.62 -5.67 23.53
C HIS A 169 52.54 -6.41 24.51
N GLY A 170 53.86 -6.31 24.33
CA GLY A 170 54.83 -6.74 25.34
C GLY A 170 56.28 -6.70 24.82
N GLY A 171 57.04 -5.69 25.26
CA GLY A 171 58.48 -5.55 25.03
C GLY A 171 58.93 -4.11 24.93
#